data_AF-A0A3D3YYZ1-F1
#
_entry.id   AF-A0A3D3YYZ1-F1
#
_cell.length_a   1.000
_cell.length_b   1.000
_cell.length_c   1.000
_cell.angle_alpha   90.00
_cell.angle_beta   90.00
_cell.angle_gamma   90.00
#
_symmetry.space_group_name_H-M   'P 1'
#
loop_
_entity.id
_entity.type
_entity.pdbx_description
1 polymer ?
#
loop_
_entity_poly.entity_id
_entity_poly.type
_entity_poly.pdbx_seq_one_letter_code
_entity_poly.pdbx_strand_id
1 'polypeptide(L)' 'MTLTTIPFRLVDVFTDRALAGNQLCVCPDSPHLSEDLMQAVAVALWFSETCLL' A
#
# COMPACT_ATOMS: atom_id res chain seq x y z
N MET A 1 -22.49 5.07 -0.27
CA MET A 1 -21.05 4.75 -0.34
C MET A 1 -20.31 5.87 0.38
N THR A 2 -19.69 5.58 1.51
CA THR A 2 -18.82 6.54 2.22
C THR A 2 -17.43 6.51 1.59
N LEU A 3 -16.84 7.69 1.42
CA LEU A 3 -15.45 7.83 0.96
C LEU A 3 -14.52 7.57 2.14
N THR A 4 -13.60 6.64 1.98
CA THR A 4 -12.55 6.33 2.95
C THR A 4 -11.22 6.85 2.42
N THR A 5 -10.54 7.69 3.19
CA THR A 5 -9.19 8.15 2.87
C THR A 5 -8.18 7.31 3.63
N ILE A 6 -7.20 6.74 2.91
CA ILE A 6 -6.16 5.88 3.47
C ILE A 6 -4.80 6.55 3.19
N PRO A 7 -4.04 6.97 4.21
CA PRO A 7 -2.71 7.51 4.02
C PRO A 7 -1.76 6.40 3.57
N PHE A 8 -0.86 6.71 2.64
CA PHE A 8 0.13 5.74 2.16
C PHE A 8 1.50 6.37 1.93
N ARG A 9 2.50 5.51 1.77
CA ARG A 9 3.84 5.81 1.30
C ARG A 9 4.21 4.81 0.22
N LEU A 10 4.78 5.30 -0.88
CA LEU A 10 5.45 4.44 -1.85
C LEU A 10 6.94 4.43 -1.53
N VAL A 11 7.50 3.23 -1.41
CA VAL A 11 8.91 3.03 -1.09
C VAL A 11 9.52 2.04 -2.07
N ASP A 12 10.77 2.29 -2.43
CA ASP A 12 11.60 1.36 -3.19
C ASP A 12 12.43 0.55 -2.18
N VAL A 13 12.09 -0.73 -1.99
CA VAL A 13 12.79 -1.61 -1.05
C VAL A 13 13.98 -2.31 -1.71
N PHE A 14 14.94 -2.74 -0.90
CA PHE A 14 16.23 -3.33 -1.33
C PHE A 14 17.12 -2.38 -2.14
N THR A 15 16.92 -1.08 -1.98
CA THR A 15 17.75 -0.05 -2.60
C THR A 15 17.80 1.20 -1.72
N ASP A 16 18.80 2.03 -1.93
CA ASP A 16 18.94 3.38 -1.38
C ASP A 16 18.72 4.47 -2.45
N ARG A 17 18.39 4.07 -3.68
CA ARG A 17 18.19 4.93 -4.83
C ARG A 17 16.73 4.87 -5.29
N ALA A 18 16.14 6.03 -5.56
CA ALA A 18 14.80 6.12 -6.13
C ALA A 18 14.70 5.41 -7.50
N LEU A 19 13.55 4.76 -7.74
CA LEU A 19 13.20 4.02 -8.95
C LEU A 19 14.13 2.82 -9.21
N ALA A 20 14.62 2.19 -8.15
CA ALA A 20 15.39 0.95 -8.19
C ALA A 20 14.79 -0.06 -7.20
N GLY A 21 15.32 -1.29 -7.16
CA GLY A 21 14.79 -2.32 -6.25
C GLY A 21 13.36 -2.73 -6.58
N ASN A 22 12.54 -2.98 -5.55
CA ASN A 22 11.14 -3.38 -5.71
C ASN A 22 10.20 -2.30 -5.13
N GLN A 23 9.12 -2.00 -5.85
CA GLN A 23 8.12 -1.03 -5.40
C GLN A 23 7.18 -1.66 -4.38
N LEU A 24 6.98 -0.97 -3.26
CA LEU A 24 6.08 -1.37 -2.19
C LEU A 24 5.21 -0.18 -1.78
N CYS A 25 3.91 -0.42 -1.65
CA CYS A 25 3.02 0.51 -0.97
C CYS A 25 2.89 0.12 0.50
N VAL A 26 3.01 1.11 1.39
CA VAL A 26 2.81 0.96 2.83
C VAL A 26 1.71 1.91 3.27
N CYS A 27 0.64 1.35 3.86
CA CYS A 27 -0.48 2.08 4.44
C CYS A 27 -0.38 2.04 5.97
N PRO A 28 0.26 3.02 6.62
CA PRO A 28 0.25 3.11 8.08
C PRO A 28 -1.14 3.46 8.61
N ASP A 29 -1.46 3.03 9.82
CA ASP A 29 -2.71 3.34 10.54
C ASP A 29 -3.98 2.80 9.85
N SER A 30 -3.95 1.54 9.41
CA SER A 30 -5.03 0.85 8.71
C SER A 30 -5.75 -0.29 9.47
N PRO A 31 -5.78 -0.36 10.83
CA PRO A 31 -6.31 -1.52 11.55
C PRO A 31 -7.84 -1.69 11.44
N HIS A 32 -8.54 -0.70 10.91
CA HIS A 32 -10.00 -0.69 10.78
C HIS A 32 -10.50 -1.15 9.41
N LEU A 33 -9.60 -1.48 8.47
CA LEU A 33 -9.99 -1.91 7.13
C LEU A 33 -10.42 -3.38 7.15
N SER A 34 -11.51 -3.69 6.45
CA SER A 34 -11.89 -5.08 6.19
C SER A 34 -10.91 -5.72 5.20
N GLU A 35 -10.79 -7.04 5.23
CA GLU A 35 -9.96 -7.80 4.28
C GLU A 35 -10.35 -7.51 2.82
N ASP A 36 -11.64 -7.37 2.52
CA ASP A 36 -12.12 -7.00 1.18
C ASP A 36 -11.58 -5.63 0.73
N LEU A 37 -11.52 -4.67 1.65
CA LEU A 37 -11.01 -3.33 1.34
C LEU A 37 -9.48 -3.34 1.25
N MET A 38 -8.80 -4.10 2.10
CA MET A 38 -7.36 -4.34 2.01
C MET A 38 -6.99 -4.92 0.64
N GLN A 39 -7.74 -5.93 0.17
CA GLN A 39 -7.54 -6.53 -1.14
C GLN A 39 -7.85 -5.57 -2.28
N ALA A 40 -8.93 -4.79 -2.18
CA ALA A 40 -9.27 -3.79 -3.19
C ALA A 40 -8.16 -2.71 -3.33
N VAL A 41 -7.57 -2.29 -2.20
CA VAL A 41 -6.45 -1.34 -2.19
C VAL A 41 -5.20 -1.97 -2.81
N ALA A 42 -4.85 -3.20 -2.45
CA ALA A 42 -3.68 -3.90 -2.99
C ALA A 42 -3.76 -4.06 -4.51
N VAL A 43 -4.95 -4.41 -5.04
CA VAL A 43 -5.17 -4.52 -6.49
C VAL A 43 -5.12 -3.17 -7.20
N ALA A 44 -5.59 -2.09 -6.57
CA ALA A 44 -5.64 -0.78 -7.18
C ALA A 44 -4.25 -0.22 -7.58
N LEU A 45 -3.20 -0.62 -6.88
CA LEU A 45 -1.84 -0.10 -7.08
C LEU A 45 -0.98 -0.93 -8.04
N TRP A 46 -1.39 -2.17 -8.36
CA TRP A 46 -0.69 -3.05 -9.30
C TRP A 46 0.78 -3.35 -8.96
N PHE A 47 1.18 -3.18 -7.71
CA PHE A 47 2.50 -3.59 -7.21
C PHE A 47 2.49 -5.06 -6.78
N SER A 48 3.66 -5.64 -6.61
CA SER A 48 3.77 -7.04 -6.15
C SER A 48 3.13 -7.26 -4.78
N GLU A 49 3.18 -6.25 -3.91
CA GLU A 49 2.58 -6.30 -2.58
C GLU A 49 2.15 -4.90 -2.11
N THR A 50 1.20 -4.87 -1.18
CA THR A 50 0.86 -3.69 -0.37
C THR A 50 0.80 -4.10 1.10
N CYS A 51 1.57 -3.43 1.95
CA CYS A 51 1.60 -3.67 3.38
C CYS A 51 0.61 -2.73 4.08
N LEU A 52 -0.32 -3.31 4.83
CA LEU A 52 -1.32 -2.61 5.62
C LEU A 52 -1.04 -2.91 7.10
N LEU A 53 -0.75 -1.87 7.87
CA LEU A 53 -0.37 -1.94 9.30
C LEU A 53 -1.51 -1.49 10.21
#